data_AF-A0A2S9FLQ6-F1
#
_entry.id   AF-A0A2S9FLQ6-F1
#
_cell.length_a   1.000
_cell.length_b   1.000
_cell.length_c   1.000
_cell.angle_alpha   90.00
_cell.angle_beta   90.00
_cell.angle_gamma   90.00
#
_symmetry.space_group_name_H-M   'P 1'
#
loop_
_entity.id
_entity.type
_entity.pdbx_description
1 polymer ?
#
loop_
_entity_poly.entity_id
_entity_poly.type
_entity_poly.pdbx_seq_one_letter_code
_entity_poly.pdbx_strand_id
1 'polypeptide(L)' 'MPAKPFHLGWFQTFQANEWKTPYTLSEGVPFTGDFYVELAQALERACFDFLMLEDTVGIPRGLEGTTARALENGDSCPKQ' A
#
# COMPACT_ATOMS: atom_id res chain seq x y z
N MET A 1 -30.72 20.37 10.28
CA MET A 1 -30.13 19.05 10.60
C MET A 1 -28.61 19.18 10.45
N PRO A 2 -27.79 18.64 11.36
CA PRO A 2 -26.35 18.61 11.15
C PRO A 2 -26.02 17.85 9.86
N ALA A 3 -24.99 18.30 9.13
CA ALA A 3 -24.51 17.59 7.94
C ALA A 3 -24.01 16.20 8.35
N LYS A 4 -24.22 15.20 7.50
CA LYS A 4 -23.66 13.86 7.71
C LYS A 4 -22.13 13.96 7.67
N PRO A 5 -21.39 13.33 8.60
CA PRO A 5 -19.93 13.27 8.54
C PRO A 5 -19.45 12.68 7.21
N PHE A 6 -18.30 13.15 6.73
CA PHE A 6 -17.61 12.57 5.58
C PHE A 6 -16.77 11.39 6.06
N HIS A 7 -16.95 10.21 5.46
CA HIS A 7 -16.18 9.03 5.83
C HIS A 7 -14.79 9.05 5.19
N LEU A 8 -13.77 8.74 5.98
CA LEU A 8 -12.38 8.70 5.56
C LEU A 8 -11.90 7.26 5.47
N GLY A 9 -11.42 6.88 4.29
CA GLY A 9 -10.83 5.57 4.03
C GLY A 9 -9.40 5.70 3.52
N TRP A 10 -8.50 4.88 4.05
CA TRP A 10 -7.12 4.78 3.61
C TRP A 10 -6.93 3.49 2.80
N PHE A 11 -6.32 3.61 1.62
CA PHE A 11 -5.98 2.48 0.77
C PHE A 11 -4.48 2.18 0.91
N GLN A 12 -4.14 0.92 1.13
CA GLN A 12 -2.77 0.47 1.28
C GLN A 12 -2.56 -0.89 0.62
N THR A 13 -1.37 -1.15 0.06
CA THR A 13 -1.00 -2.45 -0.50
C THR A 13 -0.05 -3.22 0.42
N PHE A 14 0.24 -4.47 0.04
CA PHE A 14 1.32 -5.26 0.64
C PHE A 14 2.70 -5.04 -0.01
N GLN A 15 2.80 -4.04 -0.88
CA GLN A 15 3.97 -3.77 -1.68
C GLN A 15 4.66 -2.52 -1.15
N ALA A 16 5.98 -2.47 -1.24
CA ALA A 16 6.71 -1.26 -0.88
C ALA A 16 6.18 -0.07 -1.68
N ASN A 17 6.02 1.06 -1.01
CA ASN A 17 5.65 2.32 -1.66
C ASN A 17 6.78 2.79 -2.59
N GLU A 18 6.50 3.85 -3.35
CA GLU A 18 7.46 4.54 -4.22
C GLU A 18 8.85 4.61 -3.57
N TRP A 19 9.86 4.06 -4.23
CA TRP A 19 11.22 3.91 -3.68
C TRP A 19 12.28 4.66 -4.49
N LYS A 20 11.90 5.29 -5.62
CA LYS A 20 12.82 6.02 -6.51
C LYS A 20 13.05 7.46 -6.06
N THR A 21 12.41 7.91 -4.97
CA THR A 21 12.51 9.29 -4.48
C THR A 21 12.82 9.32 -2.98
N PRO A 22 13.55 10.33 -2.48
CA PRO A 22 13.97 10.41 -1.08
C PRO A 22 12.86 10.83 -0.11
N TYR A 23 11.63 11.04 -0.61
CA TYR A 23 10.52 11.58 0.17
C TYR A 23 9.61 10.50 0.77
N THR A 24 9.92 9.23 0.54
CA THR A 24 9.16 8.11 1.08
C THR A 24 9.92 7.43 2.20
N LEU A 25 9.19 7.07 3.25
CA LEU A 25 9.74 6.59 4.54
C LEU A 25 10.35 5.18 4.47
N SER A 26 10.30 4.50 3.32
CA SER A 26 10.71 3.12 3.18
C SER A 26 11.58 2.94 1.94
N GLU A 27 12.78 3.51 1.93
CA GLU A 27 13.83 3.10 1.00
C GLU A 27 14.15 1.62 1.23
N GLY A 28 13.47 0.73 0.50
CA GLY A 28 13.73 -0.72 0.52
C GLY A 28 13.38 -1.45 1.82
N VAL A 29 12.71 -0.82 2.79
CA VAL A 29 12.27 -1.48 4.03
C VAL A 29 11.00 -2.30 3.73
N PRO A 30 11.01 -3.62 3.95
CA PRO A 30 9.81 -4.43 3.74
C PRO A 30 8.72 -4.05 4.74
N PHE A 31 7.46 -4.00 4.28
CA PHE A 31 6.32 -3.83 5.16
C PHE A 31 6.11 -5.10 5.98
N THR A 32 6.55 -5.07 7.23
CA THR A 32 6.32 -6.14 8.20
C THR A 32 4.96 -5.97 8.88
N GLY A 33 4.54 -6.96 9.67
CA GLY A 33 3.33 -6.85 10.49
C GLY A 33 3.31 -5.60 11.38
N ASP A 34 4.46 -5.24 11.95
CA ASP A 34 4.61 -4.06 12.83
C ASP A 34 4.26 -2.76 12.10
N PHE A 35 4.67 -2.62 10.84
CA PHE A 35 4.29 -1.47 10.02
C PHE A 35 2.76 -1.32 9.90
N TYR A 36 2.04 -2.41 9.69
CA TYR A 36 0.57 -2.36 9.59
C TYR A 36 -0.09 -2.03 10.92
N VAL A 37 0.49 -2.47 12.03
CA VAL A 37 0.03 -2.10 13.37
C VAL A 37 0.21 -0.60 13.60
N GLU A 38 1.39 -0.05 13.28
CA GLU A 38 1.66 1.39 13.41
C GLU A 38 0.76 2.23 12.49
N LEU A 39 0.52 1.77 11.25
CA LEU A 39 -0.41 2.39 10.32
C LEU A 39 -1.83 2.42 10.89
N ALA A 40 -2.34 1.29 11.38
CA ALA A 40 -3.67 1.21 11.98
C ALA A 40 -3.82 2.16 13.18
N GLN A 41 -2.82 2.17 14.08
CA GLN A 41 -2.81 3.09 15.22
C GLN A 41 -2.80 4.56 14.78
N ALA A 42 -2.11 4.90 13.68
CA ALA A 42 -2.09 6.25 13.14
C ALA A 42 -3.46 6.67 12.56
N LEU A 43 -4.12 5.76 11.84
CA LEU A 43 -5.44 6.00 11.27
C LEU A 43 -6.51 6.14 12.35
N GLU A 44 -6.45 5.32 13.41
CA GLU A 44 -7.34 5.46 14.58
C GLU A 44 -7.16 6.82 15.26
N ARG A 45 -5.91 7.28 15.48
CA ARG A 45 -5.65 8.62 16.04
C ARG A 45 -6.18 9.76 15.17
N ALA A 46 -6.26 9.56 13.86
CA ALA A 46 -6.76 10.52 12.89
C ALA A 46 -8.27 10.41 12.64
N CYS A 47 -8.98 9.52 13.35
CA CYS A 47 -10.42 9.25 13.18
C CYS A 47 -10.80 8.79 11.77
N PHE A 48 -9.94 8.01 11.10
CA PHE A 48 -10.33 7.31 9.87
C PHE A 48 -11.31 6.18 10.17
N ASP A 49 -12.29 6.00 9.30
CA ASP A 49 -13.29 4.94 9.44
C ASP A 49 -12.79 3.59 8.90
N PHE A 50 -11.95 3.62 7.86
CA PHE A 50 -11.53 2.42 7.14
C PHE A 50 -10.04 2.41 6.81
N LEU A 51 -9.42 1.24 7.01
CA LEU A 51 -8.17 0.82 6.38
C LEU A 51 -8.51 -0.30 5.39
N MET A 52 -8.25 -0.08 4.11
CA MET A 52 -8.49 -1.05 3.05
C MET A 52 -7.16 -1.53 2.50
N LEU A 53 -6.93 -2.84 2.62
CA LEU A 53 -5.74 -3.49 2.09
C LEU A 53 -6.05 -4.04 0.71
N GLU A 54 -5.50 -3.40 -0.33
CA GLU A 54 -5.60 -3.88 -1.70
C GLU A 54 -4.68 -5.08 -1.91
N ASP A 55 -5.17 -6.04 -2.69
CA ASP A 55 -4.45 -7.27 -2.96
C ASP A 55 -4.67 -7.82 -4.37
N THR A 56 -3.62 -8.44 -4.90
CA THR A 56 -3.65 -9.26 -6.11
C THR A 56 -2.70 -10.45 -5.98
N VAL A 57 -3.14 -11.61 -6.45
CA VAL A 57 -2.28 -12.80 -6.61
C VAL A 57 -1.66 -12.89 -8.01
N GLY A 58 -2.02 -11.97 -8.91
CA GLY A 58 -1.55 -11.94 -10.29
C GLY A 58 -0.43 -10.93 -10.51
N ILE A 59 0.59 -11.29 -11.29
CA ILE A 59 1.64 -10.38 -11.74
C ILE A 59 1.21 -9.76 -13.07
N PRO A 60 1.23 -8.41 -13.22
CA PRO A 60 0.81 -7.76 -14.44
C PRO A 60 1.73 -8.12 -15.62
N ARG A 61 1.11 -8.42 -16.77
CA ARG A 61 1.79 -8.76 -18.04
C ARG A 61 1.38 -7.87 -19.21
N GLY A 62 0.78 -6.72 -18.92
CA GLY A 62 0.21 -5.83 -19.94
C GLY A 62 1.25 -5.24 -20.90
N LEU A 63 2.50 -5.09 -20.44
CA LEU A 63 3.61 -4.67 -21.28
C LEU A 63 4.33 -5.90 -21.84
N GLU A 64 4.42 -6.00 -23.17
CA GLU A 64 5.18 -7.04 -23.90
C GLU A 64 4.75 -8.49 -23.62
N GLY A 65 3.65 -8.71 -22.89
CA GLY A 65 3.21 -10.04 -22.49
C GLY A 65 4.09 -10.70 -21.42
N THR A 66 5.06 -9.97 -20.84
CA THR A 66 6.01 -10.50 -19.85
C THR A 66 5.84 -9.85 -18.48
N THR A 67 6.44 -10.45 -17.45
CA THR A 67 6.46 -9.91 -16.08
C THR A 67 7.70 -9.04 -15.81
N ALA A 68 8.55 -8.80 -16.81
CA ALA A 68 9.86 -8.17 -16.62
C ALA A 68 9.75 -6.79 -15.98
N ARG A 69 8.80 -5.96 -16.44
CA ARG A 69 8.57 -4.62 -15.87
C ARG A 69 8.17 -4.67 -14.39
N ALA A 70 7.30 -5.61 -14.02
CA ALA A 70 6.83 -5.75 -12.65
C ALA A 70 7.99 -6.14 -11.70
N LEU A 71 8.91 -6.98 -12.19
CA LEU A 71 10.10 -7.38 -11.45
C LEU A 71 11.13 -6.25 -11.33
N GLU A 72 11.35 -5.48 -12.41
CA GLU A 72 12.29 -4.36 -12.42
C GLU A 72 11.86 -3.23 -11.47
N ASN A 73 10.56 -2.95 -11.39
CA ASN A 73 10.03 -1.84 -10.61
C ASN A 73 9.55 -2.22 -9.20
N GLY A 74 9.42 -3.51 -8.89
CA GLY A 74 8.82 -3.97 -7.63
C GLY A 74 7.31 -3.76 -7.56
N ASP A 75 6.62 -3.64 -8.71
CA ASP A 75 5.17 -3.37 -8.80
C ASP A 75 4.32 -4.51 -8.23
N SER A 76 4.90 -5.71 -8.07
CA SER A 76 4.22 -6.89 -7.56
C SER A 76 5.21 -7.90 -6.99
N CYS A 77 5.25 -8.02 -5.67
CA CYS A 77 6.06 -9.02 -4.98
C CYS A 77 5.21 -10.25 -4.64
N PRO A 78 5.76 -11.48 -4.70
CA PRO A 78 5.16 -12.63 -4.04
C PRO A 78 4.98 -12.30 -2.56
N LYS A 79 3.80 -12.57 -2.02
CA LYS A 79 3.58 -12.39 -0.59
C LYS A 79 4.54 -13.29 0.19
N GLN A 80 5.15 -12.74 1.24
CA GLN A 80 5.99 -13.51 2.17
C GLN A 80 5.16 -14.41 3.07
#